data_AF-A0A4P6VWX9-F1
#
_entry.id   AF-A0A4P6VWX9-F1
#
_cell.length_a   1.000
_cell.length_b   1.000
_cell.length_c   1.000
_cell.angle_alpha   90.00
_cell.angle_beta   90.00
_cell.angle_gamma   90.00
#
_symmetry.space_group_name_H-M   'P 1'
#
loop_
_entity.id
_entity.type
_entity.pdbx_description
1 polymer ?
#
loop_
_entity_poly.entity_id
_entity_poly.type
_entity_poly.pdbx_seq_one_letter_code
_entity_poly.pdbx_strand_id
1 'polypeptide(L)' 'MHKFNEYLPIKLVMAREVTMSFFRPILHEADFTDQQWRVLRALSEFSGLEFKELAKLTCILSPSLTGIIKRLKERNLI' A
#
# COMPACT_ATOMS: atom_id res chain seq x y z
N MET A 1 30.61 -5.58 -14.92
CA MET A 1 29.37 -6.07 -14.27
C MET A 1 28.81 -4.91 -13.47
N HIS A 2 27.56 -4.48 -13.72
CA HIS A 2 26.95 -3.40 -12.92
C HIS A 2 26.89 -3.80 -11.45
N LYS A 3 27.14 -2.86 -10.54
CA LYS A 3 27.03 -3.15 -9.12
C LYS A 3 25.58 -3.48 -8.78
N PHE A 4 25.34 -4.35 -7.80
CA PHE A 4 23.98 -4.75 -7.42
C PHE A 4 23.08 -3.54 -7.10
N ASN A 5 23.63 -2.52 -6.43
CA ASN A 5 22.96 -1.25 -6.10
C ASN A 5 22.73 -0.30 -7.30
N GLU A 6 23.30 -0.60 -8.47
CA GLU A 6 23.07 0.16 -9.71
C GLU A 6 21.91 -0.41 -10.53
N TYR A 7 21.39 -1.59 -10.17
CA TYR A 7 20.27 -2.23 -10.84
C TYR A 7 18.97 -1.44 -10.66
N LEU A 8 18.32 -1.03 -11.75
CA LEU A 8 17.15 -0.14 -11.69
C LEU A 8 16.03 -0.68 -10.76
N PRO A 9 15.65 -1.96 -10.81
CA PRO A 9 14.66 -2.51 -9.87
C PRO A 9 15.05 -2.34 -8.40
N ILE A 10 16.32 -2.52 -8.03
CA ILE A 10 16.72 -2.31 -6.63
C ILE A 10 16.65 -0.83 -6.26
N LYS A 11 17.05 0.07 -7.16
CA LYS A 11 16.93 1.52 -6.93
C LYS A 11 15.49 1.96 -6.74
N LEU A 12 14.53 1.39 -7.46
CA LEU A 12 13.10 1.70 -7.30
C LEU A 12 12.57 1.20 -5.95
N VAL A 13 13.00 0.02 -5.49
CA VAL A 13 12.65 -0.49 -4.15
C VAL A 13 13.23 0.41 -3.06
N MET A 14 14.50 0.80 -3.18
CA MET A 14 15.15 1.72 -2.24
C MET A 14 14.49 3.10 -2.25
N ALA A 15 14.18 3.65 -3.43
CA ALA A 15 13.50 4.93 -3.57
C ALA A 15 12.12 4.91 -2.91
N ARG A 16 11.33 3.85 -3.15
CA ARG A 16 10.05 3.66 -2.46
C ARG A 16 10.23 3.67 -0.95
N GLU A 17 11.26 3.00 -0.44
CA GLU A 17 11.47 2.87 1.00
C GLU A 17 11.88 4.20 1.65
N VAL A 18 12.79 4.93 1.01
CA VAL A 18 13.16 6.29 1.43
C VAL A 18 11.97 7.23 1.36
N THR A 19 11.17 7.19 0.29
CA THR A 19 9.97 8.02 0.18
C THR A 19 8.97 7.70 1.30
N MET A 20 8.68 6.43 1.53
CA MET A 20 7.69 6.03 2.55
C MET A 20 8.17 6.31 3.98
N SER A 21 9.48 6.37 4.25
CA SER A 21 9.97 6.73 5.60
C SER A 21 9.54 8.13 6.03
N PHE A 22 9.35 9.07 5.08
CA PHE A 22 8.80 10.40 5.37
C PHE A 22 7.30 10.39 5.66
N PHE A 23 6.53 9.50 5.02
CA PHE A 23 5.07 9.46 5.17
C PHE A 23 4.59 8.59 6.32
N ARG A 24 5.36 7.56 6.70
CA ARG A 24 5.00 6.63 7.77
C ARG A 24 4.70 7.29 9.12
N PRO A 25 5.45 8.30 9.58
CA PRO A 25 5.11 8.99 10.82
C PRO A 25 3.69 9.58 10.79
N ILE A 26 3.33 10.26 9.70
CA ILE A 26 2.01 10.87 9.49
C ILE A 26 0.91 9.80 9.46
N LEU A 27 1.15 8.69 8.75
CA LEU A 27 0.20 7.59 8.70
C LEU A 27 0.03 6.92 10.06
N HIS A 28 1.13 6.75 10.81
CA HIS A 28 1.12 6.14 12.13
C HIS A 28 0.40 7.01 13.17
N GLU A 29 0.57 8.33 13.12
CA GLU A 29 -0.20 9.28 13.94
C GLU A 29 -1.71 9.16 13.70
N ALA A 30 -2.12 8.82 12.48
CA ALA A 30 -3.50 8.54 12.10
C ALA A 30 -3.90 7.06 12.28
N ASP A 31 -3.07 6.24 12.92
CA ASP A 31 -3.27 4.80 13.14
C ASP A 31 -3.47 4.01 11.83
N PHE A 32 -2.64 4.29 10.81
CA PHE A 32 -2.66 3.59 9.52
C PHE A 32 -1.29 3.06 9.12
N THR A 33 -1.30 1.89 8.49
CA THR A 33 -0.17 1.36 7.73
C THR A 33 -0.18 1.86 6.28
N ASP A 34 0.99 1.86 5.63
CA ASP A 34 1.15 2.15 4.19
C ASP A 34 0.20 1.31 3.30
N GLN A 35 -0.11 0.07 3.71
CA GLN A 35 -1.00 -0.82 2.97
C GLN A 35 -2.47 -0.46 3.16
N GLN A 36 -2.92 -0.20 4.40
CA GLN A 36 -4.27 0.28 4.68
C GLN A 36 -4.55 1.61 3.98
N TRP A 37 -3.59 2.55 4.03
CA TRP A 37 -3.73 3.84 3.37
C TRP A 37 -3.91 3.71 1.86
N ARG A 38 -3.14 2.84 1.19
CA ARG A 38 -3.33 2.56 -0.24
C ARG A 38 -4.72 2.03 -0.56
N VAL A 39 -5.26 1.15 0.27
CA VAL A 39 -6.62 0.62 0.10
C VAL A 39 -7.66 1.73 0.24
N LEU A 40 -7.57 2.55 1.29
CA LEU A 40 -8.48 3.68 1.50
C LEU A 40 -8.40 4.71 0.37
N ARG A 41 -7.18 5.03 -0.10
CA ARG A 41 -6.98 5.93 -1.24
C ARG A 41 -7.62 5.40 -2.52
N ALA A 42 -7.42 4.12 -2.85
CA ALA A 42 -8.04 3.51 -4.01
C ALA A 42 -9.58 3.51 -3.92
N LEU A 43 -10.15 3.14 -2.78
CA LEU A 43 -11.60 3.12 -2.58
C LEU A 43 -12.22 4.54 -2.52
N SER A 44 -11.44 5.56 -2.13
CA SER A 44 -11.89 6.95 -2.18
C SER A 44 -11.96 7.53 -3.60
N GLU A 45 -11.23 6.93 -4.54
CA GLU A 45 -11.10 7.42 -5.91
C GLU A 45 -11.96 6.62 -6.90
N PHE A 46 -12.11 5.32 -6.65
CA PHE A 46 -12.82 4.40 -7.53
C PHE A 46 -13.98 3.72 -6.80
N SER A 47 -15.17 3.77 -7.40
CA SER A 47 -16.35 3.07 -6.92
C SER A 47 -16.52 1.70 -7.60
N GLY A 48 -17.06 0.71 -6.87
CA GLY A 48 -17.46 -0.57 -7.47
C GLY A 48 -16.33 -1.48 -7.91
N LEU A 49 -15.10 -1.24 -7.42
CA LEU A 49 -13.94 -2.09 -7.72
C LEU A 49 -14.19 -3.55 -7.30
N GLU A 50 -13.89 -4.48 -8.19
CA GLU A 50 -13.77 -5.87 -7.81
C GLU A 50 -12.51 -6.09 -6.94
N PHE A 51 -12.53 -7.11 -6.10
CA PHE A 51 -11.41 -7.42 -5.20
C PHE A 51 -10.07 -7.60 -5.94
N LYS A 52 -10.09 -8.23 -7.12
CA LYS A 52 -8.89 -8.46 -7.94
C LYS A 52 -8.34 -7.16 -8.53
N GLU A 53 -9.20 -6.21 -8.86
CA GLU A 53 -8.82 -4.89 -9.35
C GLU A 53 -8.19 -4.07 -8.23
N LEU A 54 -8.80 -4.10 -7.04
CA LEU A 54 -8.25 -3.45 -5.85
C LEU A 54 -6.86 -3.99 -5.49
N ALA A 55 -6.66 -5.31 -5.56
CA ALA A 55 -5.35 -5.93 -5.34
C ALA A 55 -4.30 -5.43 -6.32
N LYS A 56 -4.66 -5.31 -7.61
CA LYS A 56 -3.77 -4.80 -8.65
C LYS A 56 -3.43 -3.31 -8.43
N LEU A 57 -4.44 -2.47 -8.21
CA LEU A 57 -4.28 -1.02 -7.99
C LEU A 57 -3.44 -0.70 -6.77
N THR A 58 -3.64 -1.44 -5.68
CA THR A 58 -2.91 -1.22 -4.43
C THR A 58 -1.54 -1.89 -4.42
N CYS A 59 -1.24 -2.75 -5.39
CA CYS A 59 -0.06 -3.63 -5.40
C CYS A 59 0.05 -4.44 -4.10
N ILE A 60 -1.06 -5.09 -3.71
CA ILE A 60 -1.16 -5.92 -2.51
C ILE A 60 -1.61 -7.32 -2.95
N LEU A 61 -0.93 -8.35 -2.43
CA LEU A 61 -1.31 -9.73 -2.68
C LEU A 61 -2.69 -10.03 -2.08
N SER A 62 -3.51 -10.81 -2.79
CA SER A 62 -4.86 -11.17 -2.36
C SER A 62 -4.96 -11.67 -0.91
N PRO A 63 -4.08 -12.58 -0.41
CA PRO A 63 -4.16 -13.04 0.98
C PRO A 63 -3.97 -11.90 2.00
N SER A 64 -3.05 -10.96 1.73
CA SER A 64 -2.83 -9.80 2.59
C SER A 64 -3.99 -8.81 2.50
N LEU A 65 -4.53 -8.58 1.31
CA LEU A 65 -5.64 -7.67 1.08
C LEU A 65 -6.90 -8.10 1.85
N THR A 66 -7.20 -9.39 1.90
CA THR A 66 -8.33 -9.92 2.70
C THR A 66 -8.23 -9.49 4.16
N GLY A 67 -7.06 -9.65 4.78
CA GLY A 67 -6.83 -9.27 6.17
C GLY A 67 -6.92 -7.75 6.38
N ILE A 68 -6.43 -6.96 5.42
CA ILE A 68 -6.50 -5.49 5.48
C ILE A 68 -7.94 -5.01 5.41
N ILE A 69 -8.72 -5.50 4.43
CA ILE A 69 -10.14 -5.15 4.28
C ILE A 69 -10.91 -5.51 5.54
N LYS A 70 -10.68 -6.70 6.10
CA LYS A 70 -11.33 -7.12 7.35
C LYS A 70 -11.10 -6.11 8.48
N ARG A 71 -9.84 -5.71 8.71
CA ARG A 71 -9.49 -4.74 9.77
C ARG A 71 -10.07 -3.34 9.51
N LEU A 72 -10.12 -2.90 8.25
CA LEU A 72 -10.72 -1.61 7.90
C LEU A 72 -12.25 -1.60 8.13
N LYS A 73 -12.93 -2.71 7.84
CA LYS A 73 -14.36 -2.91 8.16
C LYS A 73 -14.60 -2.93 9.67
N GLU A 74 -13.77 -3.64 10.44
CA GLU A 74 -13.85 -3.67 11.90
C GLU A 74 -13.69 -2.27 12.53
N ARG A 75 -12.97 -1.37 11.85
CA ARG A 75 -12.82 0.04 12.22
C ARG A 75 -13.92 0.95 11.66
N ASN A 76 -14.91 0.41 10.96
CA ASN A 76 -15.98 1.15 10.27
C ASN A 76 -15.48 2.22 9.29
N LEU A 77 -14.37 1.94 8.59
CA LEU A 77 -13.79 2.86 7.60
C LEU A 77 -14.24 2.56 6.17
N ILE A 78 -14.72 1.34 5.90
CA ILE A 78 -15.25 0.83 4.63
C ILE A 78 -16.33 -0.21 4.87
#